data_AF-A0A916HS63-F1
#
_entry.id   AF-A0A916HS63-F1
#
_cell.length_a   1.000
_cell.length_b   1.000
_cell.length_c   1.000
_cell.angle_alpha   90.00
_cell.angle_beta   90.00
_cell.angle_gamma   90.00
#
_symmetry.space_group_name_H-M   'P 1'
#
loop_
_entity.id
_entity.type
_entity.pdbx_description
1 polymer ?
#
loop_
_entity_poly.entity_id
_entity_poly.type
_entity_poly.pdbx_seq_one_letter_code
_entity_poly.pdbx_strand_id
1 'polypeptide(L)'
;MRLPAALGTAALAALLVGCGSETASFMIDGNDKALTLERIKEYPWNDWELELIVRNNPDCQRRHKLKPTGSDAVKVELYSPEPYVFILRQGKRWYVTEMKSCQFQLFKEVPPEPGKSVGHFNTKDGKLKFVLDPQSPS
;
A
#
# COMPACT_ATOMS: atom_id res chain seq x y z
N MET A 1 26.08 -45.29 -26.68
CA MET A 1 25.58 -43.90 -26.51
C MET A 1 24.28 -43.94 -25.72
N ARG A 2 24.31 -43.61 -24.43
CA ARG A 2 23.10 -43.40 -23.62
C ARG A 2 23.00 -41.89 -23.38
N LEU A 3 22.02 -41.23 -24.00
CA LEU A 3 21.70 -39.83 -23.70
C LEU A 3 21.32 -39.75 -22.22
N PRO A 4 21.84 -38.77 -21.45
CA PRO A 4 21.44 -38.61 -20.07
C PRO A 4 20.03 -38.05 -20.04
N ALA A 5 19.08 -38.89 -19.62
CA ALA A 5 17.68 -38.52 -19.32
C ALA A 5 17.54 -37.61 -18.08
N ALA A 6 18.59 -36.86 -17.72
CA ALA A 6 18.67 -36.04 -16.52
C ALA A 6 18.41 -34.55 -16.77
N LEU A 7 18.32 -34.10 -18.03
CA LEU A 7 18.06 -32.68 -18.34
C LEU A 7 16.58 -32.29 -18.34
N GLY A 8 15.64 -33.24 -18.30
CA GLY A 8 14.20 -32.94 -18.38
C GLY A 8 13.60 -32.36 -17.09
N THR A 9 14.15 -32.68 -15.93
CA THR A 9 13.53 -32.37 -14.62
C THR A 9 13.92 -31.01 -14.06
N ALA A 10 15.01 -30.40 -14.54
CA ALA A 10 15.50 -29.12 -14.04
C ALA A 10 14.76 -27.89 -14.62
N ALA A 11 14.09 -28.03 -15.77
CA ALA A 11 13.41 -26.92 -16.44
C ALA A 11 12.08 -26.52 -15.76
N LEU A 12 11.44 -27.41 -15.01
CA LEU A 12 10.16 -27.11 -14.33
C LEU A 12 10.33 -26.31 -13.02
N ALA A 13 11.51 -26.36 -12.39
CA ALA A 13 11.75 -25.66 -11.13
C ALA A 13 11.91 -24.14 -11.28
N ALA A 14 12.18 -23.65 -12.50
CA ALA A 14 12.37 -22.23 -12.79
C ALA A 14 11.06 -21.44 -12.97
N LEU A 15 9.89 -22.10 -12.90
CA LEU A 15 8.57 -21.46 -13.05
C LEU A 15 7.88 -21.13 -11.71
N LEU A 16 8.59 -21.22 -10.58
CA LEU A 16 8.15 -20.63 -9.31
C LEU A 16 8.31 -19.10 -9.38
N VAL A 17 7.57 -18.46 -10.27
CA VAL A 17 7.37 -17.01 -10.27
C VAL A 17 6.54 -16.68 -9.05
N GLY A 18 7.21 -16.24 -7.99
CA GLY A 18 6.61 -15.96 -6.69
C GLY A 18 5.59 -14.82 -6.75
N CYS A 19 4.50 -15.00 -6.02
CA CYS A 19 3.58 -13.93 -5.64
C CYS A 19 4.36 -12.89 -4.82
N GLY A 20 4.37 -11.64 -5.27
CA GLY A 20 5.00 -10.54 -4.54
C GLY A 20 3.99 -9.92 -3.59
N SER A 21 4.28 -9.89 -2.29
CA SER A 21 3.53 -9.07 -1.33
C SER A 21 4.49 -8.18 -0.54
N GLU A 22 4.13 -6.91 -0.39
CA GLU A 22 4.91 -5.95 0.38
C GLU A 22 3.99 -5.01 1.16
N THR A 23 4.44 -4.62 2.35
CA THR A 23 3.73 -3.68 3.21
C THR A 23 4.64 -2.55 3.65
N ALA A 24 4.05 -1.38 3.88
CA ALA A 24 4.68 -0.26 4.55
C ALA A 24 3.67 0.39 5.48
N SER A 25 4.11 0.82 6.66
CA SER A 25 3.22 1.34 7.71
C SER A 25 3.63 2.73 8.15
N PHE A 26 2.64 3.60 8.28
CA PHE A 26 2.70 4.82 9.08
C PHE A 26 2.06 4.54 10.44
N MET A 27 2.86 4.64 11.49
CA MET A 27 2.43 4.42 12.87
C MET A 27 2.02 5.75 13.48
N ILE A 28 0.88 5.75 14.19
CA ILE A 28 0.29 6.93 14.81
C ILE A 28 0.25 6.63 16.31
N ASP A 29 0.83 7.49 17.15
CA ASP A 29 0.77 7.35 18.61
C ASP A 29 1.08 5.94 19.15
N GLY A 30 2.20 5.34 18.70
CA GLY A 30 2.61 4.00 19.13
C GLY A 30 2.16 2.90 18.17
N ASN A 31 1.80 1.73 18.70
CA ASN A 31 1.57 0.51 17.89
C ASN A 31 0.11 0.23 17.53
N ASP A 32 -0.82 0.78 18.29
CA ASP A 32 -2.24 0.45 18.19
C ASP A 32 -2.93 1.15 17.02
N LYS A 33 -2.43 2.32 16.64
CA LYS A 33 -2.95 3.10 15.53
C LYS A 33 -1.97 3.11 14.37
N ALA A 34 -2.40 2.67 13.19
CA ALA A 34 -1.57 2.73 12.00
C ALA A 34 -2.38 2.76 10.70
N LEU A 35 -1.74 3.31 9.68
CA LEU A 35 -2.12 3.16 8.29
C LEU A 35 -1.05 2.33 7.59
N THR A 36 -1.42 1.14 7.11
CA THR A 36 -0.51 0.25 6.39
C THR A 36 -0.97 0.13 4.94
N LEU A 37 -0.11 0.49 3.99
CA LEU A 37 -0.33 0.19 2.59
C LEU A 37 0.27 -1.17 2.28
N GLU A 38 -0.54 -2.07 1.73
CA GLU A 38 -0.13 -3.36 1.20
C GLU A 38 -0.27 -3.35 -0.32
N ARG A 39 0.73 -3.93 -1.00
CA ARG A 39 0.65 -4.26 -2.42
C ARG A 39 0.85 -5.74 -2.64
N ILE A 40 0.00 -6.35 -3.46
CA ILE A 40 0.01 -7.79 -3.75
C ILE A 40 -0.03 -7.98 -5.26
N LYS A 41 0.85 -8.84 -5.79
CA LYS A 41 0.87 -9.25 -7.19
C LYS A 41 0.92 -10.78 -7.22
N GLU A 42 -0.22 -11.38 -7.53
CA GLU A 42 -0.39 -12.84 -7.52
C GLU A 42 0.52 -13.53 -8.54
N TYR A 43 0.66 -12.93 -9.72
CA TYR A 43 1.55 -13.40 -10.79
C TYR A 43 2.28 -12.20 -11.44
N PRO A 44 3.47 -12.39 -12.04
CA PRO A 44 4.26 -11.30 -12.63
C PRO A 44 3.55 -10.47 -13.70
N TRP A 45 2.58 -11.05 -14.40
CA TRP A 45 1.79 -10.42 -15.46
C TRP A 45 0.51 -9.73 -14.97
N ASN A 46 0.16 -9.86 -13.69
CA ASN A 46 -0.99 -9.17 -13.11
C ASN A 46 -0.62 -7.74 -12.72
N ASP A 47 -1.63 -6.88 -12.62
CA ASP A 47 -1.50 -5.60 -11.93
C ASP A 47 -1.23 -5.83 -10.43
N TRP A 48 -0.63 -4.83 -9.77
CA TRP A 48 -0.58 -4.78 -8.32
C TRP A 48 -1.96 -4.43 -7.77
N GLU A 49 -2.50 -5.32 -6.95
CA GLU A 49 -3.59 -5.01 -6.05
C GLU A 49 -3.06 -4.17 -4.89
N LEU A 50 -3.81 -3.13 -4.51
CA LEU A 50 -3.43 -2.22 -3.43
C LEU A 50 -4.51 -2.20 -2.36
N GLU A 51 -4.12 -2.42 -1.10
CA GLU A 51 -5.01 -2.36 0.05
C GLU A 51 -4.45 -1.41 1.10
N LEU A 52 -5.29 -0.51 1.60
CA LEU A 52 -5.01 0.26 2.80
C LEU A 52 -5.63 -0.45 4.00
N ILE A 53 -4.79 -0.81 4.96
CA ILE A 53 -5.19 -1.37 6.23
C ILE A 53 -5.20 -0.23 7.25
N VAL A 54 -6.38 0.08 7.76
CA VAL A 54 -6.59 1.10 8.78
C VAL A 54 -6.77 0.37 10.10
N ARG A 55 -5.90 0.67 11.07
CA ARG A 55 -5.88 0.01 12.38
C ARG A 55 -5.99 1.03 13.49
N ASN A 56 -6.91 0.81 14.41
CA ASN A 56 -7.04 1.49 15.70
C ASN A 56 -7.44 0.44 16.74
N ASN A 57 -6.47 -0.29 17.25
CA ASN A 57 -6.72 -1.37 18.20
C ASN A 57 -7.09 -0.82 19.59
N PRO A 58 -8.00 -1.50 20.32
CA PRO A 58 -8.76 -2.68 19.94
C PRO A 58 -10.06 -2.39 19.16
N ASP A 59 -10.39 -1.11 18.93
CA ASP A 59 -11.69 -0.67 18.42
C ASP A 59 -12.00 -1.18 17.01
N CYS A 60 -11.05 -1.07 16.08
CA CYS A 60 -11.23 -1.52 14.71
C CYS A 60 -9.93 -1.81 13.96
N GLN A 61 -10.03 -2.74 13.00
CA GLN A 61 -9.03 -2.93 11.95
C GLN A 61 -9.75 -3.33 10.66
N ARG A 62 -9.59 -2.56 9.58
CA ARG A 62 -10.26 -2.80 8.30
C ARG A 62 -9.30 -2.67 7.12
N ARG A 63 -9.51 -3.51 6.10
CA ARG A 63 -8.77 -3.47 4.83
C ARG A 63 -9.66 -2.84 3.76
N HIS A 64 -9.11 -1.91 3.00
CA HIS A 64 -9.82 -1.15 1.98
C HIS A 64 -9.07 -1.18 0.67
N LYS A 65 -9.75 -1.55 -0.40
CA LYS A 65 -9.14 -1.62 -1.73
C LYS A 65 -8.93 -0.22 -2.30
N LEU A 66 -7.71 0.04 -2.77
CA LEU A 66 -7.38 1.17 -3.63
C LEU A 66 -7.50 0.73 -5.09
N LYS A 67 -7.29 1.66 -6.03
CA LYS A 67 -7.28 1.30 -7.45
C LYS A 67 -6.03 0.45 -7.72
N PRO A 68 -6.16 -0.72 -8.38
CA PRO A 68 -4.99 -1.50 -8.80
C PRO A 68 -4.12 -0.73 -9.78
N THR A 69 -2.83 -1.10 -9.85
CA THR A 69 -1.85 -0.42 -10.70
C THR A 69 -0.92 -1.42 -11.39
N GLY A 70 -0.77 -1.30 -12.71
CA GLY A 70 0.26 -2.04 -13.45
C GLY A 70 1.69 -1.55 -13.21
N SER A 71 1.85 -0.36 -12.61
CA SER A 71 3.16 0.22 -12.29
C SER A 71 3.80 -0.44 -11.07
N ASP A 72 5.06 -0.86 -11.17
CA ASP A 72 5.88 -1.27 -10.03
C ASP A 72 6.29 -0.09 -9.14
N ALA A 73 6.26 1.14 -9.68
CA ALA A 73 6.46 2.37 -8.93
C ALA A 73 5.12 2.83 -8.34
N VAL A 74 4.82 2.37 -7.12
CA VAL A 74 3.65 2.82 -6.36
C VAL A 74 3.99 4.15 -5.68
N LYS A 75 3.07 5.12 -5.73
CA LYS A 75 3.10 6.34 -4.92
C LYS A 75 1.69 6.65 -4.40
N VAL A 76 1.56 6.74 -3.08
CA VAL A 76 0.32 7.15 -2.40
C VAL A 76 0.68 8.21 -1.36
N GLU A 77 0.22 9.43 -1.58
CA GLU A 77 0.48 10.56 -0.67
C GLU A 77 -0.56 10.58 0.46
N LEU A 78 -0.15 11.00 1.65
CA LEU A 78 -0.96 11.03 2.85
C LEU A 78 -1.01 12.45 3.41
N TYR A 79 -2.22 12.95 3.62
CA TYR A 79 -2.51 14.26 4.19
C TYR A 79 -3.41 14.10 5.42
N SER A 80 -3.35 15.05 6.35
CA SER A 80 -4.21 15.09 7.54
C SER A 80 -4.87 16.47 7.65
N PRO A 81 -6.19 16.57 7.37
CA PRO A 81 -6.94 17.80 7.63
C PRO A 81 -7.24 17.99 9.12
N GLU A 82 -7.45 16.90 9.84
CA GLU A 82 -7.79 16.87 11.26
C GLU A 82 -7.11 15.66 11.94
N PRO A 83 -6.89 15.69 13.26
CA PRO A 83 -6.35 14.55 13.99
C PRO A 83 -7.14 13.26 13.72
N TYR A 84 -6.43 12.18 13.42
CA TYR A 84 -7.01 10.86 13.13
C TYR A 84 -7.92 10.77 11.89
N VAL A 85 -7.97 11.82 11.08
CA VAL A 85 -8.58 11.81 9.75
C VAL A 85 -7.46 11.98 8.73
N PHE A 86 -7.48 11.14 7.70
CA PHE A 86 -6.45 11.12 6.68
C PHE A 86 -7.04 11.11 5.29
N ILE A 87 -6.42 11.87 4.40
CA ILE A 87 -6.75 11.93 2.99
C ILE A 87 -5.58 11.29 2.23
N LEU A 88 -5.89 10.31 1.39
CA LEU A 88 -4.92 9.63 0.55
C LEU A 88 -5.07 10.09 -0.89
N ARG A 89 -3.94 10.36 -1.56
CA ARG A 89 -3.92 10.64 -2.99
C ARG A 89 -3.14 9.56 -3.73
N GLN A 90 -3.81 8.91 -4.66
CA GLN A 90 -3.23 7.97 -5.60
C GLN A 90 -3.36 8.54 -7.02
N GLY A 91 -2.33 9.25 -7.48
CA GLY A 91 -2.34 9.95 -8.77
C GLY A 91 -3.46 10.99 -8.85
N LYS A 92 -4.55 10.67 -9.55
CA LYS A 92 -5.75 11.52 -9.68
C LYS A 92 -6.89 11.13 -8.73
N ARG A 93 -6.80 9.98 -8.06
CA ARG A 93 -7.83 9.48 -7.14
C ARG A 93 -7.54 9.93 -5.74
N TRP A 94 -8.59 10.31 -5.04
CA TRP A 94 -8.54 10.78 -3.67
C TRP A 94 -9.44 9.92 -2.80
N TYR A 95 -8.96 9.58 -1.62
CA TYR A 95 -9.68 8.78 -0.65
C TYR A 95 -9.63 9.48 0.71
N VAL A 96 -10.63 9.26 1.55
CA VAL A 96 -10.62 9.67 2.96
C VAL A 96 -10.73 8.43 3.83
N THR A 97 -10.01 8.43 4.94
CA THR A 97 -10.18 7.47 6.01
C THR A 97 -10.17 8.17 7.36
N GLU A 98 -10.87 7.59 8.31
CA GLU A 98 -10.86 8.03 9.71
C GLU A 98 -10.56 6.83 10.60
N MET A 99 -9.85 7.07 11.71
CA MET A 99 -9.34 5.99 12.55
C MET A 99 -10.35 5.49 13.60
N LYS A 100 -11.34 6.30 13.98
CA LYS A 100 -12.28 5.98 15.08
C LYS A 100 -13.16 4.77 14.72
N SER A 101 -13.63 4.69 13.49
CA SER A 101 -14.39 3.53 12.97
C SER A 101 -13.75 2.91 11.73
N CYS A 102 -12.49 3.23 11.44
CA CYS A 102 -11.72 2.68 10.32
C CYS A 102 -12.48 2.76 8.98
N GLN A 103 -13.29 3.80 8.78
CA GLN A 103 -14.07 3.99 7.55
C GLN A 103 -13.18 4.47 6.42
N PHE A 104 -13.60 4.19 5.19
CA PHE A 104 -12.87 4.56 3.99
C PHE A 104 -13.84 4.89 2.87
N GLN A 105 -13.61 6.01 2.19
CA GLN A 105 -14.46 6.46 1.11
C GLN A 105 -13.63 7.04 -0.02
N LEU A 106 -14.04 6.78 -1.26
CA LEU A 106 -13.49 7.44 -2.44
C LEU A 106 -14.16 8.81 -2.60
N PHE A 107 -13.36 9.86 -2.79
CA PHE A 107 -13.89 11.15 -3.16
C PHE A 107 -14.39 11.13 -4.61
N LYS A 108 -15.55 11.76 -4.85
CA LYS A 108 -16.10 11.95 -6.19
C LYS A 108 -15.34 13.05 -6.96
N GLU A 109 -14.85 14.05 -6.25
CA GLU A 109 -14.14 15.22 -6.77
C GLU A 109 -12.88 15.47 -5.95
N VAL A 110 -11.95 16.27 -6.48
CA VAL A 110 -10.71 16.60 -5.76
C VAL A 110 -11.06 17.38 -4.49
N PRO A 111 -10.58 16.98 -3.30
CA PRO A 111 -10.82 17.75 -2.09
C PRO A 111 -10.18 19.14 -2.21
N PRO A 112 -10.90 20.23 -1.89
CA PRO A 112 -10.38 21.59 -2.03
C PRO A 112 -9.20 21.84 -1.08
N GLU A 113 -9.24 21.27 0.12
CA GLU A 113 -8.18 21.37 1.12
C GLU A 113 -7.90 19.99 1.71
N PRO A 114 -6.83 19.30 1.28
CA PRO A 114 -6.51 17.96 1.79
C PRO A 114 -5.87 17.97 3.19
N GLY A 115 -5.53 19.15 3.71
CA GLY A 115 -4.86 19.31 5.01
C GLY A 115 -3.33 19.33 4.91
N LYS A 116 -2.67 19.10 6.05
CA LYS A 116 -1.20 19.08 6.15
C LYS A 116 -0.64 17.81 5.53
N SER A 117 0.47 17.94 4.80
CA SER A 117 1.19 16.78 4.26
C SER A 117 1.86 16.01 5.41
N VAL A 118 1.58 14.71 5.51
CA VAL A 118 2.12 13.82 6.54
C VAL A 118 3.32 13.05 5.99
N GLY A 119 3.19 12.59 4.75
CA GLY A 119 4.17 11.71 4.13
C GLY A 119 3.61 11.02 2.92
N HIS A 120 4.33 10.02 2.43
CA HIS A 120 3.89 9.23 1.30
C HIS A 120 4.44 7.81 1.36
N PHE A 121 3.61 6.88 0.91
CA PHE A 121 4.07 5.54 0.56
C PHE A 121 4.69 5.60 -0.83
N ASN A 122 5.90 5.10 -0.98
CA ASN A 122 6.54 4.95 -2.29
C ASN A 122 7.32 3.65 -2.41
N THR A 123 7.41 3.16 -3.64
CA THR A 123 8.40 2.13 -3.97
C THR A 123 9.75 2.80 -4.21
N LYS A 124 10.75 2.42 -3.43
CA LYS A 124 12.15 2.84 -3.61
C LYS A 124 13.05 1.61 -3.58
N ASP A 125 13.91 1.48 -4.59
CA ASP A 125 14.81 0.32 -4.76
C ASP A 125 14.04 -1.01 -4.76
N GLY A 126 12.88 -1.02 -5.44
CA GLY A 126 12.01 -2.19 -5.54
C GLY A 126 11.17 -2.49 -4.30
N LYS A 127 11.35 -1.78 -3.18
CA LYS A 127 10.61 -2.02 -1.91
C LYS A 127 9.63 -0.91 -1.59
N LEU A 128 8.42 -1.28 -1.19
CA LEU A 128 7.44 -0.34 -0.63
C LEU A 128 7.92 0.19 0.73
N LYS A 129 7.90 1.51 0.90
CA LYS A 129 8.27 2.22 2.13
C LYS A 129 7.32 3.36 2.40
N PHE A 130 7.23 3.78 3.66
CA PHE A 130 6.61 5.05 4.03
C PHE A 130 7.71 6.07 4.31
N VAL A 131 7.57 7.27 3.76
CA VAL A 131 8.50 8.38 3.94
C VAL A 131 7.72 9.53 4.58
N LEU A 132 8.14 9.95 5.77
CA LEU A 132 7.60 11.12 6.44
C LEU A 132 7.99 12.38 5.70
N ASP A 133 7.06 13.32 5.59
CA ASP A 133 7.36 14.63 5.06
C ASP A 133 8.02 15.48 6.17
N PRO A 134 9.04 16.30 5.85
CA PRO A 134 9.78 17.08 6.84
C PRO A 134 8.94 18.08 7.66
N GLN A 135 7.74 18.39 7.18
CA GLN A 135 6.81 19.36 7.78
C GLN A 135 5.70 18.67 8.60
N SER A 136 5.67 17.34 8.64
CA SER A 136 4.70 16.60 9.45
C SER A 136 5.03 16.78 10.94
N PRO A 137 4.06 17.15 11.80
CA PRO A 137 4.27 17.10 13.24
C PRO A 137 4.56 15.65 13.64
N SER A 138 5.68 15.48 14.35
CA SER A 138 6.17 14.21 14.92
C SER A 138 5.29 13.71 16.05
#